data_AF-A0A0M0JCN6-F1
#
_entry.id   AF-A0A0M0JCN6-F1
#
_cell.length_a   1.000
_cell.length_b   1.000
_cell.length_c   1.000
_cell.angle_alpha   90.00
_cell.angle_beta   90.00
_cell.angle_gamma   90.00
#
_symmetry.space_group_name_H-M   'P 1'
#
loop_
_entity.id
_entity.type
_entity.pdbx_description
1 polymer ?
#
loop_
_entity_poly.entity_id
_entity_poly.type
_entity_poly.pdbx_seq_one_letter_code
_entity_poly.pdbx_strand_id
1 'polypeptide(L)'
;MGGDSEAKAEANPSVTALLRVRMACSALCAFVRKRLAWLVAVAALLSNVLVYRKMSFRCPAMHLCVPNHVGGSPSSATPYIEYSEVTSSAAIYRVSALLKTVQTPYQLVQVYETFFFGKILTIDGALMITERDESNYHESLVHTTLAYLPEARRVLVVGGGDGGTVTQLVKYPNLVEVVWVEIDEVVIQFAKDFFPRQARALQDPRVRLVVQNAATFVQEARYPITGVNNGTFDAILIDSTDFNAAQPLFTGNFYADCKALLAPRGVLAFNLDSPQWGQVRVASGADQMSRLFRHAYVFQVYQPTYASGHYSFMMASDQIHPFQTKLDWEAWERKRIQTKYYNPDVHYASFLLPTQLQTVLPGVPRLHQLAPTLFPNYAVPGVLQWPVRSSSE
;
A
#
# COMPACT_ATOMS: atom_id res chain seq x y z
N MET A 1 -68.78 25.52 67.57
CA MET A 1 -68.21 26.48 68.53
C MET A 1 -66.73 26.13 68.61
N GLY A 2 -65.85 26.87 67.93
CA GLY A 2 -65.06 27.98 68.51
C GLY A 2 -63.99 27.40 69.44
N GLY A 3 -62.69 27.60 69.31
CA GLY A 3 -61.87 28.40 68.40
C GLY A 3 -60.38 28.09 68.69
N ASP A 4 -59.54 28.50 67.75
CA ASP A 4 -58.12 28.90 67.81
C ASP A 4 -57.14 28.30 68.83
N SER A 5 -56.01 27.81 68.31
CA SER A 5 -54.73 28.43 68.68
C SER A 5 -53.80 28.49 67.45
N GLU A 6 -53.58 29.70 66.96
CA GLU A 6 -52.49 30.04 66.05
C GLU A 6 -51.15 29.94 66.79
N ALA A 7 -50.25 29.08 66.32
CA ALA A 7 -48.82 29.21 66.60
C ALA A 7 -48.15 29.85 65.37
N LYS A 8 -47.86 31.15 65.44
CA LYS A 8 -47.00 31.84 64.47
C LYS A 8 -45.56 31.30 64.60
N ALA A 9 -45.12 30.51 63.62
CA ALA A 9 -43.73 30.16 63.46
C ALA A 9 -42.99 31.30 62.74
N GLU A 10 -42.11 32.01 63.46
CA GLU A 10 -41.15 32.94 62.87
C GLU A 10 -40.18 32.18 61.96
N ALA A 11 -40.13 32.57 60.68
CA ALA A 11 -39.19 32.01 59.72
C ALA A 11 -37.76 32.47 60.06
N ASN A 12 -36.90 31.51 60.37
CA ASN A 12 -35.50 31.72 60.73
C ASN A 12 -34.70 32.32 59.53
N PRO A 13 -34.15 33.55 59.64
CA PRO A 13 -33.49 34.26 58.53
C PRO A 13 -32.24 33.56 57.96
N SER A 14 -31.68 32.57 58.68
CA SER A 14 -30.53 31.77 58.22
C SER A 14 -30.87 30.80 57.08
N VAL A 15 -32.09 30.27 57.02
CA VAL A 15 -32.52 29.28 56.01
C VAL A 15 -32.82 29.97 54.67
N THR A 16 -33.36 31.18 54.70
CA THR A 16 -33.65 31.99 53.51
C THR A 16 -32.37 32.50 52.84
N ALA A 17 -31.31 32.77 53.60
CA ALA A 17 -30.00 33.18 53.08
C ALA A 17 -29.28 32.02 52.35
N LEU A 18 -29.31 30.81 52.91
CA LEU A 18 -28.69 29.62 52.32
C LEU A 18 -29.37 29.17 51.01
N LEU A 19 -30.69 29.30 50.90
CA LEU A 19 -31.43 29.03 49.66
C LEU A 19 -31.13 30.05 48.55
N ARG A 20 -30.91 31.33 48.89
CA ARG A 20 -30.52 32.37 47.92
C ARG A 20 -29.10 32.16 47.36
N VAL A 21 -28.15 31.72 48.18
CA VAL A 21 -26.78 31.40 47.72
C VAL A 21 -26.76 30.18 46.80
N ARG A 22 -27.52 29.13 47.10
CA ARG A 22 -27.65 27.94 46.21
C ARG A 22 -28.33 28.26 44.88
N MET A 23 -29.35 29.13 44.85
CA MET A 23 -30.01 29.54 43.60
C MET A 23 -29.12 30.46 42.73
N ALA A 24 -28.32 31.34 43.34
CA ALA A 24 -27.38 32.19 42.61
C ALA A 24 -26.17 31.41 42.05
N CYS A 25 -25.64 30.44 42.81
CA CYS A 25 -24.51 29.62 42.36
C CYS A 25 -24.86 28.68 41.19
N SER A 26 -26.11 28.22 41.05
CA SER A 26 -26.48 27.29 39.97
C SER A 26 -26.47 27.97 38.59
N ALA A 27 -27.03 29.18 38.49
CA ALA A 27 -27.06 29.94 37.25
C ALA A 27 -25.66 30.45 36.86
N LEU A 28 -24.86 30.89 37.83
CA LEU A 28 -23.48 31.33 37.59
C LEU A 28 -22.59 30.17 37.13
N CYS A 29 -22.71 29.00 37.76
CA CYS A 29 -21.94 27.81 37.38
C CYS A 29 -22.37 27.26 36.01
N ALA A 30 -23.68 27.29 35.69
CA ALA A 30 -24.18 26.96 34.36
C ALA A 30 -23.72 27.96 33.29
N PHE A 31 -23.65 29.26 33.61
CA PHE A 31 -23.14 30.31 32.73
C PHE A 31 -21.65 30.14 32.44
N VAL A 32 -20.84 29.87 33.48
CA VAL A 32 -19.40 29.60 33.34
C VAL A 32 -19.15 28.34 32.51
N ARG A 33 -19.90 27.25 32.75
CA ARG A 33 -19.79 26.02 31.93
C ARG A 33 -20.17 26.25 30.48
N LYS A 34 -21.24 27.00 30.20
CA LYS A 34 -21.64 27.36 28.83
C LYS A 34 -20.59 28.22 28.13
N ARG A 35 -19.99 29.21 28.83
CA ARG A 35 -18.89 30.02 28.27
C ARG A 35 -17.63 29.20 28.03
N LEU A 36 -17.28 28.29 28.94
CA LEU A 36 -16.11 27.42 28.77
C LEU A 36 -16.31 26.45 27.59
N ALA A 37 -17.50 25.86 27.46
CA ALA A 37 -17.86 25.04 26.31
C ALA A 37 -17.81 25.83 24.99
N TRP A 38 -18.28 27.08 25.00
CA TRP A 38 -18.18 27.99 23.84
C TRP A 38 -16.72 28.33 23.49
N LEU A 39 -15.88 28.60 24.48
CA LEU A 39 -14.45 28.88 24.27
C LEU A 39 -13.71 27.65 23.72
N VAL A 40 -14.00 26.45 24.24
CA VAL A 40 -13.45 25.19 23.72
C VAL A 40 -13.94 24.93 22.29
N ALA A 41 -15.22 25.17 22.00
CA ALA A 41 -15.77 25.03 20.65
C ALA A 41 -15.14 26.02 19.67
N VAL A 42 -14.97 27.29 20.05
CA VAL A 42 -14.29 28.31 19.23
C VAL A 42 -12.81 27.99 19.04
N ALA A 43 -12.11 27.54 20.08
CA ALA A 43 -10.72 27.11 19.98
C ALA A 43 -10.58 25.90 19.04
N ALA A 44 -11.48 24.92 19.14
CA ALA A 44 -11.53 23.76 18.24
C ALA A 44 -11.88 24.18 16.80
N LEU A 45 -12.77 25.17 16.62
CA LEU A 45 -13.11 25.69 15.30
C LEU A 45 -11.94 26.44 14.67
N LEU A 46 -11.25 27.29 15.45
CA LEU A 46 -10.05 28.01 15.01
C LEU A 46 -8.90 27.05 14.72
N SER A 47 -8.68 26.03 15.56
CA SER A 47 -7.66 25.00 15.30
C SER A 47 -8.01 24.20 14.05
N ASN A 48 -9.27 23.83 13.87
CA ASN A 48 -9.73 23.17 12.65
C ASN A 48 -9.52 24.07 11.43
N VAL A 49 -9.93 25.33 11.47
CA VAL A 49 -9.70 26.29 10.38
C VAL A 49 -8.21 26.43 10.06
N LEU A 50 -7.32 26.49 11.06
CA LEU A 50 -5.88 26.55 10.85
C LEU A 50 -5.30 25.25 10.25
N VAL A 51 -5.77 24.08 10.71
CA VAL A 51 -5.40 22.77 10.18
C VAL A 51 -5.87 22.62 8.74
N TYR A 52 -7.15 22.89 8.47
CA TYR A 52 -7.72 22.85 7.12
C TYR A 52 -7.08 23.90 6.20
N ARG A 53 -6.74 25.10 6.67
CA ARG A 53 -6.07 26.12 5.87
C ARG A 53 -4.64 25.72 5.48
N LYS A 54 -3.94 24.93 6.30
CA LYS A 54 -2.64 24.33 5.94
C LYS A 54 -2.76 23.11 5.01
N MET A 55 -3.91 22.44 4.99
CA MET A 55 -4.17 21.23 4.17
C MET A 55 -4.94 21.51 2.87
N SER A 56 -5.46 22.73 2.68
CA SER A 56 -6.22 23.08 1.48
C SER A 56 -5.30 23.19 0.27
N PHE A 57 -5.57 22.43 -0.78
CA PHE A 57 -5.04 22.66 -2.13
C PHE A 57 -5.57 24.01 -2.64
N ARG A 58 -4.91 25.11 -2.27
CA ARG A 58 -5.22 26.44 -2.79
C ARG A 58 -4.08 26.86 -3.70
N CYS A 59 -4.44 27.22 -4.93
CA CYS A 59 -3.67 28.19 -5.68
C CYS A 59 -3.65 29.48 -4.83
N PRO A 60 -2.49 29.98 -4.37
CA PRO A 60 -2.42 31.33 -3.81
C PRO A 60 -2.96 32.26 -4.89
N ALA A 61 -3.91 33.12 -4.52
CA ALA A 61 -4.71 33.92 -5.42
C ALA A 61 -3.91 34.49 -6.61
N MET A 62 -4.43 34.24 -7.82
CA MET A 62 -3.98 34.76 -9.10
C MET A 62 -2.52 34.46 -9.44
N HIS A 63 -2.25 33.33 -10.09
CA HIS A 63 -1.41 33.27 -11.30
C HIS A 63 -1.61 31.91 -11.96
N LEU A 64 -1.95 31.92 -13.25
CA LEU A 64 -1.69 30.78 -14.12
C LEU A 64 -0.21 30.42 -13.95
N CYS A 65 0.08 29.24 -13.40
CA CYS A 65 1.43 28.74 -13.24
C CYS A 65 2.03 28.37 -14.60
N VAL A 66 2.60 29.36 -15.30
CA VAL A 66 3.91 29.37 -16.03
C VAL A 66 4.16 30.86 -16.41
N PRO A 67 5.36 31.49 -16.30
CA PRO A 67 6.65 31.06 -15.75
C PRO A 67 7.19 31.94 -14.59
N ASN A 68 8.25 31.38 -13.99
CA ASN A 68 9.28 31.91 -13.08
C ASN A 68 9.40 33.41 -12.74
N HIS A 69 9.85 33.58 -11.49
CA HIS A 69 10.49 34.74 -10.86
C HIS A 69 9.60 35.89 -10.41
N VAL A 70 9.14 35.85 -9.15
CA VAL A 70 9.22 37.03 -8.25
C VAL A 70 9.38 36.60 -6.78
N GLY A 71 10.50 36.98 -6.18
CA GLY A 71 10.56 37.52 -4.81
C GLY A 71 10.52 36.55 -3.61
N GLY A 72 11.70 36.14 -3.14
CA GLY A 72 11.95 35.66 -1.76
C GLY A 72 12.45 34.22 -1.70
N SER A 73 13.78 34.02 -1.71
CA SER A 73 14.48 32.74 -1.90
C SER A 73 13.85 31.52 -1.20
N PRO A 74 13.11 30.68 -1.95
CA PRO A 74 12.73 29.34 -1.53
C PRO A 74 13.59 28.36 -2.35
N SER A 75 14.58 27.71 -1.72
CA SER A 75 15.54 26.74 -2.32
C SER A 75 15.51 26.63 -3.86
N SER A 76 16.54 27.14 -4.53
CA SER A 76 16.67 27.25 -6.00
C SER A 76 16.63 25.93 -6.81
N ALA A 77 16.19 24.82 -6.21
CA ALA A 77 16.13 23.53 -6.86
C ALA A 77 14.90 23.45 -7.78
N THR A 78 15.15 23.11 -9.05
CA THR A 78 14.11 22.80 -10.02
C THR A 78 13.23 21.66 -9.49
N PRO A 79 11.88 21.80 -9.48
CA PRO A 79 10.98 20.72 -9.08
C PRO A 79 11.25 19.44 -9.86
N TYR A 80 11.03 18.30 -9.20
CA TYR A 80 10.93 17.02 -9.91
C TYR A 80 9.57 16.95 -10.59
N ILE A 81 9.56 16.55 -11.86
CA ILE A 81 8.36 16.42 -12.67
C ILE A 81 8.34 15.01 -13.24
N GLU A 82 7.30 14.26 -12.88
CA GLU A 82 7.01 12.95 -13.44
C GLU A 82 5.97 13.10 -14.55
N TYR A 83 6.32 12.69 -15.76
CA TYR A 83 5.42 12.75 -16.91
C TYR A 83 4.75 11.40 -17.14
N SER A 84 3.43 11.41 -17.29
CA SER A 84 2.65 10.24 -17.70
C SER A 84 2.28 10.36 -19.17
N GLU A 85 2.86 9.51 -20.01
CA GLU A 85 2.52 9.42 -21.42
C GLU A 85 1.07 8.96 -21.63
N VAL A 86 0.58 8.06 -20.76
CA VAL A 86 -0.76 7.46 -20.84
C VAL A 86 -1.86 8.51 -20.72
N THR A 87 -1.70 9.44 -19.77
CA THR A 87 -2.71 10.47 -19.47
C THR A 87 -2.36 11.83 -20.05
N SER A 88 -1.18 11.98 -20.67
CA SER A 88 -0.62 13.27 -21.11
C SER A 88 -0.65 14.32 -19.99
N SER A 89 -0.37 13.89 -18.76
CA SER A 89 -0.37 14.72 -17.56
C SER A 89 0.96 14.60 -16.81
N ALA A 90 1.20 15.49 -15.86
CA ALA A 90 2.41 15.46 -15.04
C ALA A 90 2.09 15.64 -13.56
N ALA A 91 2.84 14.94 -12.70
CA ALA A 91 2.91 15.18 -11.27
C ALA A 91 4.15 16.03 -10.95
N ILE A 92 3.98 17.09 -10.16
CA ILE A 92 5.08 18.01 -9.82
C ILE A 92 5.34 17.92 -8.32
N TYR A 93 6.57 17.56 -7.97
CA TYR A 93 7.05 17.47 -6.61
C TYR A 93 8.00 18.63 -6.32
N ARG A 94 7.67 19.43 -5.29
CA ARG A 94 8.60 20.44 -4.79
C ARG A 94 9.75 19.74 -4.06
N VAL A 95 10.96 19.99 -4.54
CA VAL A 95 12.19 19.47 -3.97
C VAL A 95 12.96 20.57 -3.26
N SER A 96 13.68 20.21 -2.22
CA SER A 96 14.67 21.08 -1.57
C SER A 96 16.04 20.94 -2.22
N ALA A 97 16.38 19.74 -2.72
CA ALA A 97 17.63 19.45 -3.41
C ALA A 97 17.53 18.21 -4.31
N LEU A 98 18.34 18.17 -5.37
CA LEU A 98 18.76 16.95 -6.07
C LEU A 98 20.04 16.46 -5.38
N LEU A 99 19.98 15.31 -4.72
CA LEU A 99 21.07 14.79 -3.88
C LEU A 99 22.14 14.06 -4.71
N LYS A 100 21.73 13.26 -5.69
CA LYS A 100 22.65 12.48 -6.53
C LYS A 100 22.01 12.12 -7.87
N THR A 101 22.82 12.07 -8.91
CA THR A 101 22.47 11.58 -10.25
C THR A 101 23.59 10.67 -10.74
N VAL A 102 23.24 9.50 -11.23
CA VAL A 102 24.19 8.58 -11.88
C VAL A 102 23.51 7.96 -13.11
N GLN A 103 24.18 8.03 -14.26
CA GLN A 103 23.82 7.24 -15.43
C GLN A 103 24.55 5.90 -15.35
N THR A 104 23.80 4.80 -15.35
CA THR A 104 24.34 3.43 -15.39
C THR A 104 24.23 2.88 -16.82
N PRO A 105 24.83 1.71 -17.11
CA PRO A 105 24.61 1.01 -18.37
C PRO A 105 23.14 0.62 -18.61
N TYR A 106 22.30 0.66 -17.58
CA TYR A 106 20.91 0.24 -17.63
C TYR A 106 19.93 1.41 -17.65
N GLN A 107 20.17 2.45 -16.84
CA GLN A 107 19.19 3.50 -16.54
C GLN A 107 19.81 4.74 -15.89
N LEU A 108 19.07 5.85 -15.89
CA LEU A 108 19.39 7.05 -15.13
C LEU A 108 18.79 6.97 -13.72
N VAL A 109 19.64 6.93 -12.69
CA VAL A 109 19.22 6.84 -11.29
C VAL A 109 19.44 8.18 -10.58
N GLN A 110 18.41 8.72 -9.93
CA GLN A 110 18.48 10.00 -9.23
C GLN A 110 17.80 9.96 -7.86
N VAL A 111 18.30 10.75 -6.92
CA VAL A 111 17.67 10.93 -5.60
C VAL A 111 17.43 12.40 -5.34
N TYR A 112 16.21 12.74 -4.93
CA TYR A 112 15.83 14.09 -4.52
C TYR A 112 15.39 14.10 -3.06
N GLU A 113 15.57 15.23 -2.39
CA GLU A 113 14.98 15.51 -1.08
C GLU A 113 13.73 16.37 -1.27
N THR A 114 12.56 15.90 -0.84
CA THR A 114 11.28 16.63 -0.95
C THR A 114 10.86 17.23 0.38
N PHE A 115 10.01 18.26 0.36
CA PHE A 115 9.54 18.90 1.60
C PHE A 115 8.58 18.04 2.44
N PHE A 116 7.92 17.05 1.84
CA PHE A 116 6.85 16.31 2.51
C PHE A 116 7.02 14.79 2.46
N PHE A 117 7.45 14.25 1.33
CA PHE A 117 7.60 12.81 1.12
C PHE A 117 8.96 12.27 1.59
N GLY A 118 9.84 13.15 2.10
CA GLY A 118 11.23 12.82 2.41
C GLY A 118 12.03 12.63 1.14
N LYS A 119 13.01 11.73 1.17
CA LYS A 119 13.76 11.36 -0.04
C LYS A 119 12.90 10.57 -1.00
N ILE A 120 13.13 10.83 -2.28
CA ILE A 120 12.55 10.08 -3.39
C ILE A 120 13.65 9.56 -4.31
N LEU A 121 13.49 8.34 -4.79
CA LEU A 121 14.35 7.73 -5.81
C LEU A 121 13.57 7.71 -7.12
N THR A 122 14.24 8.11 -8.20
CA THR A 122 13.66 8.07 -9.54
C THR A 122 14.59 7.30 -10.47
N ILE A 123 14.00 6.55 -11.39
CA ILE A 123 14.69 5.80 -12.43
C ILE A 123 14.11 6.21 -13.78
N ASP A 124 14.96 6.66 -14.70
CA ASP A 124 14.55 7.18 -16.03
C ASP A 124 13.42 8.22 -15.95
N GLY A 125 13.42 9.02 -14.88
CA GLY A 125 12.42 10.06 -14.63
C GLY A 125 11.11 9.56 -13.99
N ALA A 126 10.90 8.26 -13.85
CA ALA A 126 9.75 7.70 -13.13
C ALA A 126 10.03 7.55 -11.63
N LEU A 127 9.02 7.77 -10.79
CA LEU A 127 9.15 7.71 -9.34
C LEU A 127 9.12 6.25 -8.86
N MET A 128 10.15 5.81 -8.14
CA MET A 128 10.29 4.42 -7.71
C MET A 128 9.98 4.22 -6.23
N ILE A 129 10.35 5.18 -5.38
CA ILE A 129 10.08 5.06 -3.95
C ILE A 129 10.07 6.44 -3.30
N THR A 130 9.20 6.61 -2.29
CA THR A 130 9.29 7.72 -1.34
C THR A 130 9.45 7.20 0.09
N GLU A 131 10.19 7.92 0.93
CA GLU A 131 10.35 7.53 2.34
C GLU A 131 9.06 7.50 3.16
N ARG A 132 7.99 8.13 2.66
CA ARG A 132 6.77 8.37 3.42
C ARG A 132 5.69 7.31 3.19
N ASP A 133 5.55 6.81 1.97
CA ASP A 133 4.45 5.92 1.58
C ASP A 133 4.88 4.57 0.98
N GLU A 134 6.18 4.29 0.88
CA GLU A 134 6.71 3.01 0.40
C GLU A 134 6.12 1.77 1.09
N SER A 135 5.76 1.91 2.37
CA SER A 135 5.20 0.81 3.14
C SER A 135 3.91 0.30 2.54
N ASN A 136 3.12 1.12 1.87
CA ASN A 136 1.88 0.67 1.26
C ASN A 136 2.18 -0.37 0.17
N TYR A 137 3.08 -0.04 -0.75
CA TYR A 137 3.51 -0.91 -1.84
C TYR A 137 4.19 -2.19 -1.31
N HIS A 138 5.26 -2.06 -0.51
CA HIS A 138 6.07 -3.22 -0.10
C HIS A 138 5.30 -4.15 0.86
N GLU A 139 4.53 -3.60 1.80
CA GLU A 139 3.72 -4.42 2.70
C GLU A 139 2.63 -5.16 1.92
N SER A 140 2.00 -4.52 0.93
CA SER A 140 1.01 -5.18 0.09
C SER A 140 1.59 -6.30 -0.77
N LEU A 141 2.71 -6.09 -1.46
CA LEU A 141 3.33 -7.12 -2.29
C LEU A 141 3.71 -8.35 -1.45
N VAL A 142 4.36 -8.12 -0.31
CA VAL A 142 4.93 -9.17 0.52
C VAL A 142 3.88 -9.84 1.39
N HIS A 143 3.11 -9.08 2.18
CA HIS A 143 2.25 -9.67 3.20
C HIS A 143 0.97 -10.25 2.63
N THR A 144 0.41 -9.69 1.55
CA THR A 144 -0.72 -10.31 0.84
C THR A 144 -0.34 -11.68 0.27
N THR A 145 0.91 -11.83 -0.17
CA THR A 145 1.43 -13.10 -0.70
C THR A 145 1.75 -14.11 0.40
N LEU A 146 2.61 -13.74 1.37
CA LEU A 146 3.11 -14.68 2.37
C LEU A 146 2.10 -15.01 3.48
N ALA A 147 0.98 -14.30 3.60
CA ALA A 147 -0.10 -14.71 4.49
C ALA A 147 -0.63 -16.12 4.14
N TYR A 148 -0.66 -16.48 2.85
CA TYR A 148 -1.07 -17.81 2.37
C TYR A 148 0.01 -18.89 2.53
N LEU A 149 1.23 -18.50 2.91
CA LEU A 149 2.41 -19.36 2.97
C LEU A 149 3.03 -19.32 4.38
N PRO A 150 2.29 -19.79 5.42
CA PRO A 150 2.75 -19.69 6.81
C PRO A 150 4.09 -20.41 7.06
N GLU A 151 4.34 -21.47 6.29
CA GLU A 151 5.52 -22.34 6.34
C GLU A 151 6.58 -22.01 5.26
N ALA A 152 6.48 -20.87 4.57
CA ALA A 152 7.47 -20.48 3.56
C ALA A 152 8.90 -20.52 4.14
N ARG A 153 9.85 -21.02 3.36
CA ARG A 153 11.26 -21.10 3.75
C ARG A 153 12.15 -20.35 2.78
N ARG A 154 11.85 -20.42 1.47
CA ARG A 154 12.70 -19.84 0.42
C ARG A 154 11.89 -18.92 -0.47
N VAL A 155 12.36 -17.69 -0.62
CA VAL A 155 11.72 -16.67 -1.47
C VAL A 155 12.74 -16.13 -2.46
N LEU A 156 12.32 -15.97 -3.71
CA LEU A 156 13.05 -15.23 -4.74
C LEU A 156 12.43 -13.84 -4.89
N VAL A 157 13.25 -12.80 -4.87
CA VAL A 157 12.89 -11.42 -5.22
C VAL A 157 13.62 -11.05 -6.49
N VAL A 158 12.88 -10.54 -7.48
CA VAL A 158 13.40 -10.03 -8.75
C VAL A 158 13.19 -8.52 -8.78
N GLY A 159 14.25 -7.74 -9.00
CA GLY A 159 14.22 -6.29 -8.89
C GLY A 159 14.20 -5.82 -7.44
N GLY A 160 13.46 -4.75 -7.14
CA GLY A 160 13.32 -4.20 -5.79
C GLY A 160 14.64 -3.67 -5.23
N GLY A 161 15.46 -3.06 -6.09
CA GLY A 161 16.81 -2.56 -5.77
C GLY A 161 16.88 -1.59 -4.57
N ASP A 162 15.76 -0.95 -4.21
CA ASP A 162 15.61 -0.11 -3.02
C ASP A 162 15.61 -0.90 -1.69
N GLY A 163 15.36 -2.21 -1.76
CA GLY A 163 15.38 -3.14 -0.64
C GLY A 163 14.11 -3.20 0.21
N GLY A 164 13.06 -2.43 -0.13
CA GLY A 164 11.80 -2.39 0.60
C GLY A 164 11.12 -3.76 0.68
N THR A 165 10.99 -4.46 -0.45
CA THR A 165 10.43 -5.83 -0.51
C THR A 165 11.20 -6.80 0.37
N VAL A 166 12.53 -6.82 0.28
CA VAL A 166 13.37 -7.73 1.10
C VAL A 166 13.30 -7.37 2.58
N THR A 167 13.19 -6.07 2.92
CA THR A 167 13.01 -5.60 4.30
C THR A 167 11.69 -6.07 4.93
N GLN A 168 10.63 -6.27 4.14
CA GLN A 168 9.42 -6.92 4.66
C GLN A 168 9.59 -8.43 4.82
N LEU A 169 10.32 -9.10 3.92
CA LEU A 169 10.56 -10.54 3.98
C LEU A 169 11.37 -10.95 5.20
N VAL A 170 12.41 -10.20 5.58
CA VAL A 170 13.22 -10.54 6.75
C VAL A 170 12.44 -10.46 8.07
N LYS A 171 11.23 -9.87 8.09
CA LYS A 171 10.33 -9.92 9.25
C LYS A 171 9.75 -11.32 9.50
N TYR A 172 9.81 -12.23 8.53
CA TYR A 172 9.31 -13.60 8.67
C TYR A 172 10.40 -14.51 9.26
N PRO A 173 10.23 -15.03 10.49
CA PRO A 173 11.26 -15.82 11.15
C PRO A 173 11.46 -17.22 10.54
N ASN A 174 10.45 -17.72 9.82
CA ASN A 174 10.46 -19.03 9.18
C ASN A 174 11.27 -19.08 7.88
N LEU A 175 11.54 -17.92 7.27
CA LEU A 175 12.40 -17.86 6.08
C LEU A 175 13.84 -18.23 6.45
N VAL A 176 14.43 -19.09 5.63
CA VAL A 176 15.83 -19.51 5.71
C VAL A 176 16.68 -18.91 4.62
N GLU A 177 16.09 -18.55 3.48
CA GLU A 177 16.79 -17.91 2.37
C GLU A 177 15.86 -16.94 1.64
N VAL A 178 16.36 -15.73 1.40
CA VAL A 178 15.79 -14.77 0.46
C VAL A 178 16.84 -14.52 -0.62
N VAL A 179 16.61 -15.05 -1.81
CA VAL A 179 17.44 -14.76 -2.97
C VAL A 179 16.95 -13.45 -3.57
N TRP A 180 17.79 -12.44 -3.63
CA TRP A 180 17.45 -11.14 -4.18
C TRP A 180 18.28 -10.89 -5.43
N VAL A 181 17.63 -10.75 -6.59
CA VAL A 181 18.28 -10.57 -7.87
C VAL A 181 17.96 -9.17 -8.39
N GLU A 182 19.00 -8.34 -8.52
CA GLU A 182 18.90 -6.97 -9.03
C GLU A 182 19.95 -6.80 -10.14
N ILE A 183 19.59 -6.14 -11.24
CA ILE A 183 20.48 -5.97 -12.37
C ILE A 183 21.48 -4.83 -12.17
N ASP A 184 21.08 -3.79 -11.43
CA ASP A 184 21.82 -2.55 -11.30
C ASP A 184 22.32 -2.32 -9.86
N GLU A 185 23.60 -2.59 -9.64
CA GLU A 185 24.26 -2.39 -8.34
C GLU A 185 24.19 -0.94 -7.84
N VAL A 186 24.07 0.04 -8.73
CA VAL A 186 23.97 1.46 -8.35
C VAL A 186 22.66 1.72 -7.61
N VAL A 187 21.56 1.07 -8.00
CA VAL A 187 20.26 1.21 -7.31
C VAL A 187 20.39 0.69 -5.87
N ILE A 188 21.07 -0.43 -5.68
CA ILE A 188 21.35 -1.01 -4.35
C ILE A 188 22.24 -0.07 -3.53
N GLN A 189 23.26 0.53 -4.16
CA GLN A 189 24.13 1.47 -3.47
C GLN A 189 23.37 2.74 -3.05
N PHE A 190 22.47 3.23 -3.90
CA PHE A 190 21.59 4.35 -3.58
C PHE A 190 20.65 4.01 -2.43
N ALA A 191 20.11 2.79 -2.39
CA ALA A 191 19.33 2.30 -1.27
C ALA A 191 20.12 2.37 0.05
N LYS A 192 21.37 1.90 0.05
CA LYS A 192 22.26 1.96 1.24
C LYS A 192 22.53 3.40 1.68
N ASP A 193 22.86 4.27 0.73
CA ASP A 193 23.29 5.65 1.01
C ASP A 193 22.12 6.54 1.46
N PHE A 194 20.94 6.37 0.85
CA PHE A 194 19.81 7.30 1.00
C PHE A 194 18.59 6.67 1.68
N PHE A 195 18.40 5.35 1.62
CA PHE A 195 17.23 4.67 2.16
C PHE A 195 17.64 3.58 3.18
N PRO A 196 18.38 3.91 4.24
CA PRO A 196 18.98 2.92 5.14
C PRO A 196 17.94 2.06 5.88
N ARG A 197 16.69 2.52 6.00
CA ARG A 197 15.59 1.71 6.56
C ARG A 197 15.21 0.56 5.63
N GLN A 198 15.14 0.81 4.33
CA GLN A 198 14.79 -0.15 3.29
C GLN A 198 16.00 -1.03 2.90
N ALA A 199 17.21 -0.50 2.97
CA ALA A 199 18.44 -1.27 2.73
C ALA A 199 18.85 -2.16 3.93
N ARG A 200 18.16 -2.09 5.08
CA ARG A 200 18.53 -2.83 6.30
C ARG A 200 18.60 -4.34 6.08
N ALA A 201 17.77 -4.88 5.18
CA ALA A 201 17.75 -6.30 4.85
C ALA A 201 19.09 -6.85 4.34
N LEU A 202 19.96 -6.00 3.77
CA LEU A 202 21.28 -6.41 3.30
C LEU A 202 22.22 -6.90 4.43
N GLN A 203 21.87 -6.63 5.68
CA GLN A 203 22.61 -7.10 6.86
C GLN A 203 22.09 -8.44 7.38
N ASP A 204 20.95 -8.93 6.88
CA ASP A 204 20.37 -10.19 7.33
C ASP A 204 21.11 -11.37 6.66
N PRO A 205 21.65 -12.32 7.43
CA PRO A 205 22.44 -13.44 6.88
C PRO A 205 21.62 -14.38 5.98
N ARG A 206 20.29 -14.28 5.99
CA ARG A 206 19.39 -15.07 5.12
C ARG A 206 19.24 -14.44 3.73
N VAL A 207 19.68 -13.20 3.54
CA VAL A 207 19.56 -12.49 2.26
C VAL A 207 20.79 -12.77 1.42
N ARG A 208 20.58 -13.39 0.26
CA ARG A 208 21.60 -13.63 -0.76
C ARG A 208 21.35 -12.71 -1.95
N LEU A 209 22.09 -11.59 -1.98
CA LEU A 209 22.06 -10.67 -3.11
C LEU A 209 22.84 -11.24 -4.31
N VAL A 210 22.25 -11.17 -5.50
CA VAL A 210 22.83 -11.56 -6.78
C VAL A 210 22.68 -10.39 -7.74
N VAL A 211 23.80 -9.79 -8.14
CA VAL A 211 23.80 -8.71 -9.13
C VAL A 211 23.84 -9.33 -10.53
N GLN A 212 22.68 -9.53 -11.15
CA GLN A 212 22.54 -10.21 -12.44
C GLN A 212 21.21 -9.86 -13.12
N ASN A 213 21.14 -10.04 -14.45
CA ASN A 213 19.86 -10.08 -15.16
C ASN A 213 18.98 -11.22 -14.63
N ALA A 214 17.78 -10.89 -14.15
CA ALA A 214 16.90 -11.86 -13.52
C ALA A 214 16.31 -12.91 -14.47
N ALA A 215 16.08 -12.58 -15.75
CA ALA A 215 15.63 -13.56 -16.73
C ALA A 215 16.71 -14.63 -16.96
N THR A 216 17.98 -14.23 -17.05
CA THR A 216 19.12 -15.15 -17.11
C THR A 216 19.21 -15.99 -15.84
N PHE A 217 19.14 -15.38 -14.66
CA PHE A 217 19.19 -16.09 -13.38
C PHE A 217 18.09 -17.16 -13.27
N VAL A 218 16.85 -16.81 -13.61
CA VAL A 218 15.71 -17.72 -13.55
C VAL A 218 15.88 -18.89 -14.52
N GLN A 219 16.40 -18.65 -15.73
CA GLN A 219 16.71 -19.70 -16.69
C GLN A 219 17.81 -20.64 -16.17
N GLU A 220 18.93 -20.10 -15.68
CA GLU A 220 20.03 -20.89 -15.11
C GLU A 220 19.57 -21.73 -13.91
N ALA A 221 18.77 -21.15 -13.02
CA ALA A 221 18.22 -21.84 -11.86
C ALA A 221 17.21 -22.94 -12.24
N ARG A 222 16.50 -22.78 -13.35
CA ARG A 222 15.50 -23.75 -13.85
C ARG A 222 16.13 -25.00 -14.43
N TYR A 223 17.30 -24.88 -15.08
CA TYR A 223 17.92 -25.94 -15.87
C TYR A 223 19.28 -26.45 -15.33
N PRO A 224 19.37 -26.99 -14.09
CA PRO A 224 20.50 -27.85 -13.76
C PRO A 224 20.51 -29.10 -14.68
N ILE A 225 21.70 -29.67 -14.91
CA ILE A 225 22.08 -30.72 -15.88
C ILE A 225 21.16 -31.97 -15.94
N THR A 226 20.20 -32.12 -15.01
CA THR A 226 19.28 -33.26 -14.88
C THR A 226 17.80 -32.96 -15.19
N GLY A 227 17.43 -31.75 -15.62
CA GLY A 227 16.04 -31.38 -15.98
C GLY A 227 15.39 -30.35 -15.06
N VAL A 228 14.09 -30.07 -15.29
CA VAL A 228 13.30 -29.01 -14.64
C VAL A 228 13.34 -29.13 -13.11
N ASN A 229 13.76 -28.06 -12.43
CA ASN A 229 13.78 -27.98 -10.98
C ASN A 229 12.36 -27.81 -10.41
N ASN A 230 11.76 -28.88 -9.91
CA ASN A 230 10.35 -28.91 -9.49
C ASN A 230 10.17 -28.44 -8.03
N GLY A 231 10.38 -27.15 -7.77
CA GLY A 231 10.01 -26.51 -6.51
C GLY A 231 11.17 -26.09 -5.60
N THR A 232 11.81 -24.97 -5.95
CA THR A 232 12.87 -24.34 -5.17
C THR A 232 12.37 -23.24 -4.24
N PHE A 233 11.37 -22.48 -4.68
CA PHE A 233 10.87 -21.30 -3.98
C PHE A 233 9.40 -21.45 -3.60
N ASP A 234 9.08 -21.07 -2.36
CA ASP A 234 7.70 -21.00 -1.88
C ASP A 234 7.01 -19.75 -2.42
N ALA A 235 7.76 -18.68 -2.66
CA ALA A 235 7.26 -17.49 -3.35
C ALA A 235 8.31 -16.91 -4.28
N ILE A 236 7.85 -16.35 -5.39
CA ILE A 236 8.63 -15.49 -6.27
C ILE A 236 7.91 -14.13 -6.30
N LEU A 237 8.60 -13.08 -5.88
CA LEU A 237 8.10 -11.71 -5.87
C LEU A 237 8.87 -10.90 -6.92
N ILE A 238 8.18 -10.39 -7.94
CA ILE A 238 8.79 -9.52 -8.94
C ILE A 238 8.39 -8.08 -8.62
N ASP A 239 9.41 -7.30 -8.27
CA ASP A 239 9.34 -5.90 -7.92
C ASP A 239 10.14 -5.11 -8.96
N SER A 240 9.59 -5.06 -10.16
CA SER A 240 10.27 -4.56 -11.35
C SER A 240 9.82 -3.15 -11.74
N THR A 241 10.64 -2.44 -12.49
CA THR A 241 10.23 -1.21 -13.16
C THR A 241 9.48 -1.53 -14.46
N ASP A 242 8.69 -0.58 -14.97
CA ASP A 242 7.88 -0.79 -16.17
C ASP A 242 8.65 -0.54 -17.49
N PHE A 243 9.97 -0.33 -17.42
CA PHE A 243 10.75 0.24 -18.54
C PHE A 243 12.06 -0.51 -18.81
N ASN A 244 12.55 -0.36 -20.05
CA ASN A 244 13.91 -0.68 -20.49
C ASN A 244 14.41 -2.07 -20.05
N ALA A 245 15.30 -2.12 -19.07
CA ALA A 245 15.96 -3.33 -18.60
C ALA A 245 14.99 -4.42 -18.09
N ALA A 246 13.76 -4.05 -17.72
CA ALA A 246 12.74 -4.96 -17.22
C ALA A 246 11.91 -5.64 -18.31
N GLN A 247 11.97 -5.21 -19.59
CA GLN A 247 11.19 -5.80 -20.68
C GLN A 247 11.23 -7.35 -20.75
N PRO A 248 12.39 -8.02 -20.56
CA PRO A 248 12.44 -9.48 -20.57
C PRO A 248 11.60 -10.17 -19.47
N LEU A 249 11.29 -9.46 -18.38
CA LEU A 249 10.52 -9.97 -17.23
C LEU A 249 9.01 -10.05 -17.52
N PHE A 250 8.52 -9.43 -18.60
CA PHE A 250 7.10 -9.40 -18.93
C PHE A 250 6.71 -10.38 -20.04
N THR A 251 7.47 -11.47 -20.19
CA THR A 251 7.24 -12.48 -21.23
C THR A 251 6.61 -13.75 -20.68
N GLY A 252 5.76 -14.40 -21.47
CA GLY A 252 5.17 -15.70 -21.10
C GLY A 252 6.22 -16.78 -20.79
N ASN A 253 7.38 -16.74 -21.47
CA ASN A 253 8.49 -17.65 -21.20
C ASN A 253 9.10 -17.42 -19.82
N PHE A 254 9.38 -16.16 -19.46
CA PHE A 254 9.90 -15.83 -18.14
C PHE A 254 8.94 -16.28 -17.03
N TYR A 255 7.64 -16.02 -17.19
CA TYR A 255 6.65 -16.47 -16.21
C TYR A 255 6.51 -18.00 -16.14
N ALA A 256 6.63 -18.70 -17.26
CA ALA A 256 6.68 -20.16 -17.28
C ALA A 256 7.95 -20.70 -16.60
N ASP A 257 9.09 -20.00 -16.75
CA ASP A 257 10.32 -20.33 -16.04
C ASP A 257 10.16 -20.12 -14.52
N CYS A 258 9.59 -18.98 -14.10
CA CYS A 258 9.26 -18.72 -12.70
C CYS A 258 8.31 -19.78 -12.15
N LYS A 259 7.25 -20.15 -12.89
CA LYS A 259 6.32 -21.20 -12.49
C LYS A 259 7.04 -22.53 -12.25
N ALA A 260 7.98 -22.90 -13.12
CA ALA A 260 8.75 -24.12 -12.95
C ALA A 260 9.55 -24.14 -11.64
N LEU A 261 10.08 -22.99 -11.21
CA LEU A 261 10.84 -22.86 -9.96
C LEU A 261 9.97 -22.87 -8.68
N LEU A 262 8.66 -22.68 -8.79
CA LEU A 262 7.76 -22.64 -7.65
C LEU A 262 7.53 -24.03 -7.06
N ALA A 263 7.50 -24.10 -5.72
CA ALA A 263 6.99 -25.26 -5.00
C ALA A 263 5.53 -25.57 -5.39
N PRO A 264 4.99 -26.77 -5.12
CA PRO A 264 3.60 -27.11 -5.49
C PRO A 264 2.53 -26.16 -4.94
N ARG A 265 2.77 -25.56 -3.76
CA ARG A 265 1.93 -24.53 -3.13
C ARG A 265 2.39 -23.10 -3.40
N GLY A 266 3.39 -22.94 -4.27
CA GLY A 266 4.08 -21.68 -4.46
C GLY A 266 3.19 -20.60 -5.06
N VAL A 267 3.59 -19.35 -4.80
CA VAL A 267 2.90 -18.17 -5.31
C VAL A 267 3.89 -17.31 -6.11
N LEU A 268 3.50 -16.95 -7.32
CA LEU A 268 4.12 -15.87 -8.07
C LEU A 268 3.31 -14.61 -7.80
N ALA A 269 3.97 -13.54 -7.34
CA ALA A 269 3.34 -12.23 -7.23
C ALA A 269 4.23 -11.16 -7.85
N PHE A 270 3.61 -10.18 -8.52
CA PHE A 270 4.37 -9.14 -9.20
C PHE A 270 3.60 -7.83 -9.34
N ASN A 271 4.33 -6.73 -9.45
CA ASN A 271 3.76 -5.43 -9.74
C ASN A 271 3.15 -5.40 -11.14
N LEU A 272 1.94 -4.88 -11.25
CA LEU A 272 1.30 -4.59 -12.53
C LEU A 272 1.45 -3.10 -12.81
N ASP A 273 0.36 -2.36 -12.71
CA ASP A 273 0.30 -0.94 -13.00
C ASP A 273 -0.91 -0.34 -12.27
N SER A 274 -1.13 0.96 -12.44
CA SER A 274 -2.40 1.60 -12.17
C SER A 274 -3.53 0.88 -12.88
N PRO A 275 -4.51 0.33 -12.14
CA PRO A 275 -5.70 -0.22 -12.77
C PRO A 275 -6.54 0.83 -13.49
N GLN A 276 -6.45 2.09 -13.08
CA GLN A 276 -7.26 3.15 -13.66
C GLN A 276 -6.69 3.66 -14.98
N TRP A 277 -5.37 3.82 -15.06
CA TRP A 277 -4.70 4.38 -16.24
C TRP A 277 -4.03 3.30 -17.11
N GLY A 278 -3.56 2.21 -16.52
CA GLY A 278 -2.87 1.09 -17.17
C GLY A 278 -3.72 -0.14 -17.47
N GLN A 279 -5.04 0.01 -17.73
CA GLN A 279 -5.98 -1.11 -17.87
C GLN A 279 -5.52 -2.20 -18.85
N VAL A 280 -4.90 -1.81 -19.98
CA VAL A 280 -4.41 -2.76 -20.98
C VAL A 280 -3.29 -3.65 -20.41
N ARG A 281 -2.35 -3.07 -19.66
CA ARG A 281 -1.25 -3.82 -19.02
C ARG A 281 -1.80 -4.74 -17.94
N VAL A 282 -2.70 -4.25 -17.10
CA VAL A 282 -3.35 -5.03 -16.05
C VAL A 282 -4.15 -6.21 -16.64
N ALA A 283 -4.93 -5.98 -17.69
CA ALA A 283 -5.69 -7.04 -18.37
C ALA A 283 -4.78 -8.05 -19.08
N SER A 284 -3.70 -7.60 -19.73
CA SER A 284 -2.75 -8.48 -20.39
C SER A 284 -2.01 -9.38 -19.39
N GLY A 285 -1.52 -8.82 -18.28
CA GLY A 285 -0.89 -9.60 -17.21
C GLY A 285 -1.84 -10.64 -16.62
N ALA A 286 -3.10 -10.26 -16.39
CA ALA A 286 -4.13 -11.18 -15.92
C ALA A 286 -4.42 -12.31 -16.91
N ASP A 287 -4.60 -12.02 -18.20
CA ASP A 287 -4.82 -13.03 -19.24
C ASP A 287 -3.64 -14.00 -19.34
N GLN A 288 -2.40 -13.49 -19.39
CA GLN A 288 -1.20 -14.32 -19.46
C GLN A 288 -1.12 -15.29 -18.26
N MET A 289 -1.33 -14.80 -17.04
CA MET A 289 -1.27 -15.66 -15.86
C MET A 289 -2.42 -16.65 -15.80
N SER A 290 -3.63 -16.28 -16.26
CA SER A 290 -4.78 -17.20 -16.29
C SER A 290 -4.57 -18.40 -17.21
N ARG A 291 -3.70 -18.28 -18.22
CA ARG A 291 -3.29 -19.38 -19.10
C ARG A 291 -2.22 -20.26 -18.46
N LEU A 292 -1.41 -19.71 -17.56
CA LEU A 292 -0.31 -20.41 -16.91
C LEU A 292 -0.71 -21.04 -15.58
N PHE A 293 -1.60 -20.45 -14.80
CA PHE A 293 -1.95 -20.87 -13.44
C PHE A 293 -3.43 -21.14 -13.30
N ARG A 294 -3.77 -22.10 -12.43
CA ARG A 294 -5.18 -22.38 -12.09
C ARG A 294 -5.86 -21.19 -11.41
N HIS A 295 -5.12 -20.45 -10.58
CA HIS A 295 -5.59 -19.31 -9.83
C HIS A 295 -4.73 -18.09 -10.16
N ALA A 296 -5.37 -17.02 -10.62
CA ALA A 296 -4.72 -15.81 -11.12
C ALA A 296 -5.60 -14.61 -10.78
N TYR A 297 -5.16 -13.76 -9.85
CA TYR A 297 -5.97 -12.71 -9.25
C TYR A 297 -5.21 -11.40 -9.11
N VAL A 298 -5.82 -10.33 -9.57
CA VAL A 298 -5.33 -8.96 -9.33
C VAL A 298 -5.76 -8.51 -7.93
N PHE A 299 -4.84 -7.88 -7.21
CA PHE A 299 -5.13 -7.16 -5.98
C PHE A 299 -4.59 -5.74 -6.03
N GLN A 300 -5.25 -4.83 -5.34
CA GLN A 300 -5.00 -3.40 -5.44
C GLN A 300 -4.41 -2.81 -4.16
N VAL A 301 -3.67 -1.72 -4.32
CA VAL A 301 -3.07 -0.95 -3.23
C VAL A 301 -3.31 0.54 -3.45
N TYR A 302 -3.54 1.26 -2.36
CA TYR A 302 -3.51 2.71 -2.36
C TYR A 302 -2.05 3.18 -2.30
N GLN A 303 -1.53 3.69 -3.42
CA GLN A 303 -0.17 4.20 -3.53
C GLN A 303 -0.23 5.65 -4.04
N PRO A 304 -0.30 6.64 -3.16
CA PRO A 304 -0.71 8.01 -3.51
C PRO A 304 0.26 8.74 -4.44
N THR A 305 1.54 8.34 -4.42
CA THR A 305 2.60 8.94 -5.23
C THR A 305 2.76 8.29 -6.60
N TYR A 306 2.19 7.11 -6.80
CA TYR A 306 2.19 6.47 -8.12
C TYR A 306 1.03 6.97 -8.96
N ALA A 307 1.13 6.72 -10.26
CA ALA A 307 0.10 7.02 -11.24
C ALA A 307 -1.30 6.65 -10.73
N SER A 308 -2.23 7.61 -10.78
CA SER A 308 -3.62 7.59 -10.29
C SER A 308 -3.84 7.53 -8.78
N GLY A 309 -2.79 7.36 -7.97
CA GLY A 309 -2.91 7.09 -6.55
C GLY A 309 -3.40 5.66 -6.23
N HIS A 310 -3.61 4.85 -7.25
CA HIS A 310 -4.17 3.49 -7.19
C HIS A 310 -3.29 2.58 -8.03
N TYR A 311 -2.70 1.58 -7.40
CA TYR A 311 -1.77 0.66 -8.04
C TYR A 311 -2.21 -0.78 -7.81
N SER A 312 -1.65 -1.73 -8.58
CA SER A 312 -2.04 -3.13 -8.46
C SER A 312 -0.90 -4.10 -8.63
N PHE A 313 -1.15 -5.30 -8.15
CA PHE A 313 -0.30 -6.44 -8.23
C PHE A 313 -1.08 -7.62 -8.77
N MET A 314 -0.35 -8.58 -9.31
CA MET A 314 -0.86 -9.88 -9.67
C MET A 314 -0.45 -10.92 -8.61
N MET A 315 -1.33 -11.85 -8.30
CA MET A 315 -1.03 -13.06 -7.53
C MET A 315 -1.47 -14.29 -8.33
N ALA A 316 -0.57 -15.25 -8.54
CA ALA A 316 -0.84 -16.45 -9.29
C ALA A 316 -0.31 -17.71 -8.59
N SER A 317 -1.10 -18.79 -8.60
CA SER A 317 -0.79 -20.08 -7.98
C SER A 317 -1.63 -21.21 -8.57
N ASP A 318 -1.17 -22.46 -8.46
CA ASP A 318 -2.01 -23.62 -8.83
C ASP A 318 -2.88 -24.13 -7.67
N GLN A 319 -2.59 -23.72 -6.43
CA GLN A 319 -3.28 -24.23 -5.22
C GLN A 319 -3.90 -23.15 -4.32
N ILE A 320 -3.47 -21.89 -4.46
CA ILE A 320 -3.92 -20.80 -3.60
C ILE A 320 -5.00 -19.98 -4.32
N HIS A 321 -6.20 -19.97 -3.74
CA HIS A 321 -7.29 -19.10 -4.16
C HIS A 321 -7.58 -18.11 -3.02
N PRO A 322 -7.58 -16.79 -3.25
CA PRO A 322 -7.54 -15.78 -2.19
C PRO A 322 -8.69 -15.88 -1.19
N PHE A 323 -9.87 -16.29 -1.65
CA PHE A 323 -11.05 -16.41 -0.80
C PHE A 323 -11.46 -17.85 -0.41
N GLN A 324 -10.84 -18.88 -1.00
CA GLN A 324 -11.17 -20.28 -0.70
C GLN A 324 -10.07 -20.94 0.14
N THR A 325 -8.83 -20.46 0.00
CA THR A 325 -7.73 -20.88 0.87
C THR A 325 -7.90 -20.21 2.22
N LYS A 326 -8.09 -21.04 3.26
CA LYS A 326 -8.19 -20.57 4.64
C LYS A 326 -6.86 -19.99 5.09
N LEU A 327 -6.90 -18.75 5.59
CA LEU A 327 -5.79 -18.09 6.27
C LEU A 327 -5.87 -18.35 7.77
N ASP A 328 -4.71 -18.57 8.40
CA ASP A 328 -4.58 -18.64 9.85
C ASP A 328 -4.11 -17.28 10.38
N TRP A 329 -5.07 -16.42 10.69
CA TRP A 329 -4.79 -15.08 11.21
C TRP A 329 -4.19 -15.12 12.63
N GLU A 330 -4.46 -16.16 13.42
CA GLU A 330 -3.80 -16.33 14.72
C GLU A 330 -2.31 -16.63 14.52
N ALA A 331 -1.95 -17.47 13.54
CA ALA A 331 -0.56 -17.70 13.16
C ALA A 331 0.12 -16.41 12.68
N TRP A 332 -0.58 -15.61 11.88
CA TRP A 332 -0.10 -14.29 11.46
C TRP A 332 0.20 -13.39 12.66
N GLU A 333 -0.75 -13.24 13.59
CA GLU A 333 -0.58 -12.41 14.80
C GLU A 333 0.57 -12.89 15.69
N ARG A 334 0.76 -14.21 15.81
CA ARG A 334 1.89 -14.80 16.55
C ARG A 334 3.26 -14.38 16.00
N LYS A 335 3.37 -14.05 14.70
CA LYS A 335 4.62 -13.55 14.09
C LYS A 335 4.98 -12.13 14.58
N ARG A 336 4.03 -11.37 15.13
CA ARG A 336 4.20 -9.98 15.63
C ARG A 336 4.85 -9.03 14.60
N ILE A 337 4.61 -9.28 13.32
CA ILE A 337 5.09 -8.45 12.21
C ILE A 337 4.44 -7.08 12.32
N GLN A 338 5.26 -6.03 12.43
CA GLN A 338 4.79 -4.65 12.48
C GLN A 338 4.56 -4.13 11.06
N THR A 339 3.36 -3.63 10.81
CA THR A 339 2.90 -3.06 9.54
C THR A 339 2.32 -1.67 9.76
N LYS A 340 2.39 -0.82 8.73
CA LYS A 340 1.78 0.52 8.71
C LYS A 340 0.52 0.59 7.88
N TYR A 341 0.46 -0.22 6.81
CA TYR A 341 -0.63 -0.25 5.84
C TYR A 341 -1.37 -1.58 5.89
N TYR A 342 -0.63 -2.69 5.84
CA TYR A 342 -1.22 -4.02 5.74
C TYR A 342 -1.83 -4.49 7.06
N ASN A 343 -3.04 -5.05 6.98
CA ASN A 343 -3.71 -5.78 8.06
C ASN A 343 -4.70 -6.80 7.45
N PRO A 344 -5.28 -7.72 8.24
CA PRO A 344 -6.19 -8.75 7.73
C PRO A 344 -7.40 -8.20 6.95
N ASP A 345 -7.95 -7.04 7.34
CA ASP A 345 -9.09 -6.45 6.64
C ASP A 345 -8.68 -5.88 5.27
N VAL A 346 -7.55 -5.15 5.25
CA VAL A 346 -6.94 -4.61 4.02
C VAL A 346 -6.54 -5.73 3.08
N HIS A 347 -6.08 -6.88 3.59
CA HIS A 347 -5.75 -8.05 2.79
C HIS A 347 -6.93 -8.48 1.93
N TYR A 348 -8.10 -8.76 2.54
CA TYR A 348 -9.27 -9.18 1.76
C TYR A 348 -9.82 -8.06 0.89
N ALA A 349 -9.83 -6.82 1.40
CA ALA A 349 -10.30 -5.67 0.64
C ALA A 349 -9.46 -5.40 -0.62
N SER A 350 -8.17 -5.74 -0.61
CA SER A 350 -7.28 -5.56 -1.76
C SER A 350 -7.72 -6.36 -2.99
N PHE A 351 -8.36 -7.52 -2.80
CA PHE A 351 -8.88 -8.35 -3.90
C PHE A 351 -10.26 -7.90 -4.41
N LEU A 352 -10.89 -6.88 -3.80
CA LEU A 352 -12.20 -6.37 -4.19
C LEU A 352 -12.06 -5.18 -5.14
N LEU A 353 -12.18 -5.45 -6.43
CA LEU A 353 -11.89 -4.46 -7.48
C LEU A 353 -13.11 -3.59 -7.84
N PRO A 354 -12.96 -2.32 -8.24
CA PRO A 354 -14.04 -1.50 -8.81
C PRO A 354 -14.65 -2.08 -10.09
N THR A 355 -15.95 -1.85 -10.33
CA THR A 355 -16.71 -2.40 -11.46
C THR A 355 -16.00 -2.28 -12.82
N GLN A 356 -15.37 -1.14 -13.09
CA GLN A 356 -14.65 -0.86 -14.33
C GLN A 356 -13.47 -1.82 -14.57
N LEU A 357 -12.81 -2.28 -13.51
CA LEU A 357 -11.75 -3.29 -13.61
C LEU A 357 -12.35 -4.68 -13.82
N GLN A 358 -13.47 -4.95 -13.16
CA GLN A 358 -14.14 -6.24 -13.26
C GLN A 358 -14.73 -6.50 -14.64
N THR A 359 -14.94 -5.47 -15.46
CA THR A 359 -15.37 -5.61 -16.86
C THR A 359 -14.23 -5.98 -17.80
N VAL A 360 -12.97 -5.67 -17.45
CA VAL A 360 -11.79 -5.94 -18.29
C VAL A 360 -10.97 -7.14 -17.81
N LEU A 361 -11.22 -7.62 -16.58
CA LEU A 361 -10.54 -8.76 -15.98
C LEU A 361 -11.47 -9.98 -15.91
N PRO A 362 -11.06 -11.15 -16.47
CA PRO A 362 -11.81 -12.39 -16.30
C PRO A 362 -11.68 -12.92 -14.87
N GLY A 363 -12.70 -13.60 -14.37
CA GLY A 363 -12.60 -14.40 -13.13
C GLY A 363 -12.45 -13.60 -11.82
N VAL A 364 -12.73 -12.29 -11.81
CA VAL A 364 -12.64 -11.47 -10.60
C VAL A 364 -13.66 -11.95 -9.55
N PRO A 365 -13.21 -12.34 -8.33
CA PRO A 365 -14.11 -12.78 -7.29
C PRO A 365 -15.01 -11.64 -6.80
N ARG A 366 -16.30 -11.90 -6.68
CA ARG A 366 -17.24 -10.92 -6.13
C ARG A 366 -17.52 -11.22 -4.66
N LEU A 367 -17.49 -10.19 -3.81
CA LEU A 367 -17.74 -10.37 -2.38
C LEU A 367 -19.06 -11.11 -2.07
N HIS A 368 -20.14 -10.80 -2.79
CA HIS A 368 -21.43 -11.49 -2.60
C HIS A 368 -21.42 -12.96 -3.04
N GLN A 369 -20.55 -13.36 -3.98
CA GLN A 369 -20.37 -14.77 -4.38
C GLN A 369 -19.59 -15.54 -3.33
N LEU A 370 -18.68 -14.86 -2.64
CA LEU A 370 -17.76 -15.44 -1.66
C LEU A 370 -18.34 -15.48 -0.25
N ALA A 371 -19.23 -14.53 0.08
CA ALA A 371 -19.93 -14.44 1.34
C ALA A 371 -21.45 -14.30 1.10
N PRO A 372 -22.10 -15.33 0.53
CA PRO A 372 -23.52 -15.26 0.18
C PRO A 372 -24.42 -15.02 1.40
N THR A 373 -23.98 -15.41 2.60
CA THR A 373 -24.68 -15.16 3.87
C THR A 373 -24.71 -13.69 4.28
N LEU A 374 -23.71 -12.89 3.86
CA LEU A 374 -23.69 -11.44 4.09
C LEU A 374 -24.55 -10.68 3.08
N PHE A 375 -24.81 -11.27 1.90
CA PHE A 375 -25.54 -10.65 0.80
C PHE A 375 -26.63 -11.58 0.22
N PRO A 376 -27.58 -12.07 1.03
CA PRO A 376 -28.48 -13.16 0.65
C PRO A 376 -29.41 -12.82 -0.54
N ASN A 377 -29.64 -11.54 -0.81
CA ASN A 377 -30.54 -11.05 -1.86
C ASN A 377 -29.81 -10.31 -3.00
N TYR A 378 -28.48 -10.37 -3.05
CA TYR A 378 -27.71 -9.65 -4.06
C TYR A 378 -27.57 -10.50 -5.33
N ALA A 379 -28.36 -10.18 -6.36
CA ALA A 379 -28.19 -10.71 -7.71
C ALA A 379 -27.48 -9.67 -8.58
N VAL A 380 -26.39 -10.07 -9.26
CA VAL A 380 -25.72 -9.18 -10.21
C VAL A 380 -26.58 -9.07 -11.47
N PRO A 381 -26.99 -7.86 -11.89
CA PRO A 381 -27.61 -7.69 -13.19
C PRO A 381 -26.60 -8.03 -14.29
N GLY A 382 -26.89 -9.04 -15.12
CA GLY A 382 -26.18 -9.29 -16.38
C GLY A 382 -24.94 -10.20 -16.36
N VAL A 383 -24.64 -10.93 -15.27
CA VAL A 383 -23.58 -11.95 -15.28
C VAL A 383 -24.20 -13.32 -15.52
N LEU A 384 -23.80 -13.98 -16.63
CA LEU A 384 -24.06 -15.40 -16.85
C LEU A 384 -23.53 -16.18 -15.64
N GLN A 385 -24.42 -16.88 -14.93
CA GLN A 385 -24.02 -17.82 -13.90
C GLN A 385 -23.16 -18.90 -14.55
N TRP A 386 -21.85 -18.85 -14.33
CA TRP A 386 -20.98 -19.97 -14.69
C TRP A 386 -21.30 -21.11 -13.72
N PRO A 387 -21.73 -22.29 -14.19
CA PRO A 387 -22.02 -23.39 -13.28
C PRO A 387 -20.72 -23.72 -12.54
N VAL A 388 -20.78 -23.60 -11.22
CA VAL A 388 -19.78 -24.20 -10.33
C VAL A 388 -19.83 -25.69 -10.62
N ARG A 389 -18.82 -26.23 -11.30
CA ARG A 389 -18.66 -27.68 -11.39
C ARG A 389 -18.38 -28.17 -9.96
N SER A 390 -19.39 -28.70 -9.30
CA SER A 390 -19.18 -29.47 -8.07
C SER A 390 -18.28 -30.64 -8.41
N SER A 391 -17.09 -30.67 -7.82
CA SER A 391 -16.28 -31.88 -7.77
C SER A 391 -16.95 -32.83 -6.78
N SER A 392 -17.88 -33.62 -7.29
CA SER A 392 -18.40 -34.82 -6.64
C SER A 392 -18.55 -35.91 -7.71
N GLU A 393 -17.48 -36.68 -7.88
CA GLU A 393 -17.55 -38.13 -8.05
C GLU A 393 -16.67 -38.77 -6.97
#